data_AF-A0A9E2V2G3-F1
#
_entry.id   AF-A0A9E2V2G3-F1
#
_cell.length_a   1.000
_cell.length_b   1.000
_cell.length_c   1.000
_cell.angle_alpha   90.00
_cell.angle_beta   90.00
_cell.angle_gamma   90.00
#
_symmetry.space_group_name_H-M   'P 1'
#
loop_
_entity.id
_entity.type
_entity.pdbx_description
1 polymer ?
#
loop_
_entity_poly.entity_id
_entity_poly.type
_entity_poly.pdbx_seq_one_letter_code
_entity_poly.pdbx_strand_id
1 'polypeptide(L)'
;LTFVVYSIANQWTALSVQFTDGLQRIVTWLESGNLPFTVTNQQIAVWISSAESWLQDNAGQLAGQVAAGASSAVEVFTCLALAIFCTVFFLARGSQIWTWFLNQLPARGRGNVDEAAGIGWYTFSGYTRGTMLIAATDSILAFIALEIIRVPLAAPLAVLVFIGAFIPLIGAPLAMVIAMVVALATLGPVQAAVVGLCIAGIGQFEGHILQPMVMGKQVSLHPVVVALTVTAGTLTAGILGAVISVPLVAVAWAIFSKMRTMDPPLDDGDDEADVVGPDDETAHDGVTAQA
;
A
#
# COMPACT_ATOMS: atom_id res chain seq x y z
N LEU A 1 14.88 22.97 -17.55
CA LEU A 1 15.45 22.33 -16.33
C LEU A 1 15.54 23.31 -15.17
N THR A 2 16.13 24.50 -15.32
CA THR A 2 16.07 25.57 -14.31
C THR A 2 14.64 25.91 -13.92
N PHE A 3 13.70 25.91 -14.87
CA PHE A 3 12.28 26.20 -14.60
C PHE A 3 11.57 25.12 -13.77
N VAL A 4 11.87 23.83 -13.95
CA VAL A 4 11.20 22.73 -13.21
C VAL A 4 11.83 22.55 -11.82
N VAL A 5 13.15 22.70 -11.71
CA VAL A 5 13.85 22.70 -10.41
C VAL A 5 13.51 23.96 -9.61
N TYR A 6 13.44 25.13 -10.25
CA TYR A 6 12.93 26.36 -9.63
C TYR A 6 11.45 26.24 -9.28
N SER A 7 10.65 25.59 -10.13
CA SER A 7 9.22 25.37 -9.88
C SER A 7 9.01 24.42 -8.71
N ILE A 8 9.77 23.32 -8.58
CA ILE A 8 9.65 22.37 -7.46
C ILE A 8 10.25 22.97 -6.18
N ALA A 9 11.39 23.67 -6.26
CA ALA A 9 12.00 24.35 -5.12
C ALA A 9 11.11 25.50 -4.61
N ASN A 10 10.60 26.36 -5.50
CA ASN A 10 9.68 27.42 -5.11
C ASN A 10 8.29 26.91 -4.74
N GLN A 11 7.80 25.83 -5.34
CA GLN A 11 6.55 25.20 -4.89
C GLN A 11 6.73 24.54 -3.53
N TRP A 12 7.89 23.98 -3.22
CA TRP A 12 8.21 23.44 -1.90
C TRP A 12 8.28 24.55 -0.85
N THR A 13 8.95 25.68 -1.15
CA THR A 13 8.94 26.85 -0.26
C THR A 13 7.53 27.45 -0.14
N ALA A 14 6.76 27.49 -1.22
CA ALA A 14 5.39 27.96 -1.19
C ALA A 14 4.45 27.02 -0.42
N LEU A 15 4.66 25.70 -0.50
CA LEU A 15 3.93 24.68 0.27
C LEU A 15 4.32 24.74 1.74
N SER A 16 5.61 24.91 2.07
CA SER A 16 6.05 25.05 3.46
C SER A 16 5.49 26.34 4.07
N VAL A 17 5.52 27.46 3.33
CA VAL A 17 4.92 28.71 3.79
C VAL A 17 3.40 28.57 3.94
N GLN A 18 2.69 28.02 2.95
CA GLN A 18 1.23 27.82 3.05
C GLN A 18 0.83 26.85 4.17
N PHE A 19 1.65 25.84 4.45
CA PHE A 19 1.45 24.92 5.56
C PHE A 19 1.66 25.63 6.91
N THR A 20 2.74 26.40 7.07
CA THR A 20 2.97 27.21 8.28
C THR A 20 1.89 28.28 8.48
N ASP A 21 1.46 28.94 7.41
CA ASP A 21 0.36 29.91 7.43
C ASP A 21 -0.97 29.24 7.81
N GLY A 22 -1.22 28.04 7.29
CA GLY A 22 -2.39 27.22 7.63
C GLY A 22 -2.40 26.82 9.10
N LEU A 23 -1.25 26.40 9.64
CA LEU A 23 -1.09 26.09 11.06
C LEU A 23 -1.31 27.33 11.94
N GLN A 24 -0.75 28.48 11.57
CA GLN A 24 -0.95 29.72 12.32
C GLN A 24 -2.42 30.17 12.30
N ARG A 25 -3.11 30.05 11.17
CA ARG A 25 -4.55 30.36 11.08
C ARG A 25 -5.40 29.44 11.95
N ILE A 26 -5.04 28.15 12.03
CA ILE A 26 -5.69 27.20 12.93
C ILE A 26 -5.48 27.62 14.40
N VAL A 27 -4.26 28.02 14.76
CA VAL A 27 -3.93 28.50 16.11
C VAL A 27 -4.67 29.80 16.44
N THR A 28 -4.67 30.80 15.56
CA THR A 28 -5.39 32.06 15.78
C THR A 28 -6.91 31.88 15.82
N TRP A 29 -7.45 30.93 15.04
CA TRP A 29 -8.87 30.55 15.13
C TRP A 29 -9.18 29.84 16.46
N LEU A 30 -8.25 29.03 16.97
CA LEU A 30 -8.37 28.38 18.27
C LEU A 30 -8.27 29.37 19.44
N GLU A 31 -7.46 30.43 19.29
CA GLU A 31 -7.29 31.51 20.27
C GLU A 31 -8.44 32.52 20.27
N SER A 32 -9.06 32.77 19.12
CA SER A 32 -10.21 33.68 18.96
C SER A 32 -11.57 33.00 19.14
N GLY A 33 -11.61 31.67 19.04
CA GLY A 33 -12.77 30.85 19.35
C GLY A 33 -12.91 30.65 20.85
N ASN A 34 -14.01 31.13 21.43
CA ASN A 34 -14.38 30.87 22.83
C ASN A 34 -14.74 29.38 23.02
N LEU A 35 -13.75 28.49 23.05
CA LEU A 35 -13.92 27.06 23.31
C LEU A 35 -13.74 26.76 24.81
N PRO A 36 -14.68 26.04 25.44
CA PRO A 36 -14.68 25.75 26.88
C PRO A 36 -13.70 24.64 27.32
N PHE A 37 -12.72 24.28 26.49
CA PHE A 37 -11.71 23.26 26.81
C PHE A 37 -10.33 23.90 26.87
N THR A 38 -9.79 24.01 28.08
CA THR A 38 -8.43 24.47 28.37
C THR A 38 -7.40 23.42 27.92
N VAL A 39 -7.18 23.27 26.62
CA VAL A 39 -5.96 22.62 26.13
C VAL A 39 -4.83 23.60 26.42
N THR A 40 -3.91 23.20 27.29
CA THR A 40 -2.87 24.09 27.80
C THR A 40 -1.96 24.53 26.65
N ASN A 41 -1.98 25.81 26.30
CA ASN A 41 -1.26 26.41 25.15
C ASN A 41 0.23 26.02 25.06
N GLN A 42 0.87 25.67 26.18
CA GLN A 42 2.24 25.17 26.21
C GLN A 42 2.42 23.80 25.55
N GLN A 43 1.45 22.89 25.65
CA GLN A 43 1.57 21.57 25.04
C GLN A 43 1.46 21.68 23.52
N ILE A 44 0.53 22.47 23.00
CA ILE A 44 0.40 22.68 21.54
C ILE A 44 1.68 23.33 20.98
N ALA A 45 2.24 24.33 21.66
CA ALA A 45 3.49 24.97 21.25
C ALA A 45 4.70 24.02 21.26
N VAL A 46 4.76 23.09 22.22
CA VAL A 46 5.83 22.07 22.28
C VAL A 46 5.69 21.05 21.16
N TRP A 47 4.47 20.64 20.79
CA TRP A 47 4.25 19.70 19.69
C TRP A 47 4.54 20.34 18.32
N ILE A 48 4.18 21.62 18.14
CA ILE A 48 4.50 22.38 16.93
C ILE A 48 6.01 22.59 16.79
N SER A 49 6.69 23.04 17.85
CA SER A 49 8.16 23.23 17.82
C SER A 49 8.93 21.91 17.65
N SER A 50 8.40 20.79 18.18
CA SER A 50 8.99 19.46 17.96
C SER A 50 8.76 18.95 16.53
N ALA A 51 7.62 19.27 15.92
CA ALA A 51 7.36 18.97 14.52
C ALA A 51 8.24 19.83 13.61
N GLU A 52 8.42 21.12 13.93
CA GLU A 52 9.30 22.03 13.20
C GLU A 52 10.78 21.61 13.31
N SER A 53 11.25 21.23 14.50
CA SER A 53 12.64 20.76 14.68
C SER A 53 12.88 19.43 13.98
N TRP A 54 11.96 18.46 14.12
CA TRP A 54 12.04 17.20 13.38
C TRP A 54 12.04 17.45 11.87
N LEU A 55 11.20 18.36 11.39
CA LEU A 55 11.16 18.71 9.98
C LEU A 55 12.46 19.41 9.55
N GLN A 56 13.03 20.33 10.32
CA GLN A 56 14.28 21.02 9.97
C GLN A 56 15.48 20.06 9.97
N ASP A 57 15.57 19.19 10.98
CA ASP A 57 16.67 18.23 11.14
C ASP A 57 16.61 17.11 10.09
N ASN A 58 15.41 16.67 9.71
CA ASN A 58 15.22 15.62 8.71
C ASN A 58 15.00 16.18 7.29
N ALA A 59 14.61 17.44 7.12
CA ALA A 59 14.48 18.05 5.79
C ALA A 59 15.82 18.18 5.10
N GLY A 60 16.92 18.43 5.83
CA GLY A 60 18.27 18.40 5.24
C GLY A 60 18.65 17.03 4.69
N GLN A 61 18.26 15.94 5.38
CA GLN A 61 18.48 14.56 4.91
C GLN A 61 17.48 14.13 3.84
N LEU A 62 16.20 14.48 3.96
CA LEU A 62 15.17 14.19 2.96
C LEU A 62 15.41 14.98 1.68
N ALA A 63 15.70 16.28 1.78
CA ALA A 63 16.11 17.10 0.65
C ALA A 63 17.49 16.66 0.12
N GLY A 64 18.40 16.20 0.98
CA GLY A 64 19.68 15.62 0.57
C GLY A 64 19.54 14.29 -0.17
N GLN A 65 18.60 13.42 0.24
CA GLN A 65 18.28 12.16 -0.43
C GLN A 65 17.49 12.39 -1.73
N VAL A 66 16.59 13.37 -1.74
CA VAL A 66 15.88 13.82 -2.96
C VAL A 66 16.84 14.54 -3.92
N ALA A 67 17.80 15.32 -3.43
CA ALA A 67 18.82 16.01 -4.23
C ALA A 67 19.92 15.07 -4.73
N ALA A 68 20.32 14.06 -3.94
CA ALA A 68 21.17 12.96 -4.39
C ALA A 68 20.44 12.04 -5.37
N GLY A 69 19.11 11.93 -5.29
CA GLY A 69 18.27 11.31 -6.33
C GLY A 69 18.01 12.22 -7.54
N ALA A 70 18.32 13.52 -7.45
CA ALA A 70 18.20 14.51 -8.53
C ALA A 70 19.52 14.79 -9.25
N SER A 71 20.64 14.18 -8.83
CA SER A 71 21.97 14.43 -9.39
C SER A 71 22.21 13.70 -10.71
N SER A 72 21.39 14.03 -11.72
CA SER A 72 21.74 14.23 -13.13
C SER A 72 20.48 14.02 -13.95
N ALA A 73 20.00 15.05 -14.64
CA ALA A 73 18.95 14.88 -15.67
C ALA A 73 19.36 13.80 -16.70
N VAL A 74 20.67 13.55 -16.87
CA VAL A 74 21.21 12.45 -17.67
C VAL A 74 20.94 11.10 -17.02
N GLU A 75 21.01 10.95 -15.70
CA GLU A 75 20.70 9.69 -15.00
C GLU A 75 19.22 9.33 -15.15
N VAL A 76 18.31 10.28 -14.90
CA VAL A 76 16.86 10.07 -15.11
C VAL A 76 16.58 9.72 -16.56
N PHE A 77 17.17 10.46 -17.51
CA PHE A 77 17.00 10.18 -18.94
C PHE A 77 17.59 8.81 -19.32
N THR A 78 18.73 8.42 -18.74
CA THR A 78 19.38 7.13 -18.98
C THR A 78 18.52 6.00 -18.41
N CYS A 79 18.01 6.14 -17.20
CA CYS A 79 17.08 5.19 -16.59
C CYS A 79 15.79 5.07 -17.41
N LEU A 80 15.23 6.18 -17.88
CA LEU A 80 14.04 6.18 -18.72
C LEU A 80 14.30 5.54 -20.08
N ALA A 81 15.41 5.89 -20.74
CA ALA A 81 15.82 5.31 -22.00
C ALA A 81 16.07 3.80 -21.88
N LEU A 82 16.76 3.37 -20.81
CA LEU A 82 17.00 1.97 -20.50
C LEU A 82 15.69 1.24 -20.18
N ALA A 83 14.79 1.85 -19.40
CA ALA A 83 13.48 1.29 -19.10
C ALA A 83 12.67 1.07 -20.38
N ILE A 84 12.54 2.09 -21.24
CA ILE A 84 11.84 1.98 -22.53
C ILE A 84 12.48 0.92 -23.41
N PHE A 85 13.81 0.92 -23.51
CA PHE A 85 14.56 -0.09 -24.28
C PHE A 85 14.27 -1.50 -23.77
N CYS A 86 14.40 -1.75 -22.47
CA CYS A 86 14.09 -3.03 -21.84
C CYS A 86 12.62 -3.41 -22.05
N THR A 87 11.68 -2.48 -21.87
CA THR A 87 10.25 -2.72 -22.10
C THR A 87 10.00 -3.16 -23.54
N VAL A 88 10.53 -2.45 -24.54
CA VAL A 88 10.35 -2.80 -25.96
C VAL A 88 10.93 -4.19 -26.25
N PHE A 89 12.13 -4.49 -25.75
CA PHE A 89 12.76 -5.80 -25.98
C PHE A 89 12.02 -6.95 -25.28
N PHE A 90 11.59 -6.74 -24.03
CA PHE A 90 10.83 -7.74 -23.28
C PHE A 90 9.45 -7.97 -23.89
N LEU A 91 8.78 -6.94 -24.43
CA LEU A 91 7.52 -7.13 -25.17
C LEU A 91 7.74 -7.82 -26.52
N ALA A 92 8.75 -7.41 -27.28
CA ALA A 92 8.97 -7.93 -28.63
C ALA A 92 9.55 -9.36 -28.64
N ARG A 93 10.41 -9.69 -27.67
CA ARG A 93 11.22 -10.93 -27.67
C ARG A 93 11.26 -11.65 -26.32
N GLY A 94 10.32 -11.38 -25.41
CA GLY A 94 10.30 -11.95 -24.07
C GLY A 94 10.38 -13.48 -24.03
N SER A 95 9.61 -14.17 -24.87
CA SER A 95 9.63 -15.65 -24.94
C SER A 95 10.99 -16.19 -25.40
N GLN A 96 11.62 -15.54 -26.38
CA GLN A 96 12.95 -15.94 -26.89
C GLN A 96 14.04 -15.73 -25.84
N ILE A 97 13.99 -14.60 -25.11
CA ILE A 97 14.91 -14.30 -24.01
C ILE A 97 14.74 -15.32 -22.88
N TRP A 98 13.51 -15.68 -22.55
CA TRP A 98 13.21 -16.68 -21.53
C TRP A 98 13.71 -18.08 -21.93
N THR A 99 13.42 -18.53 -23.16
CA THR A 99 13.95 -19.81 -23.65
C THR A 99 15.47 -19.83 -23.69
N TRP A 100 16.12 -18.73 -24.10
CA TRP A 100 17.57 -18.59 -24.03
C TRP A 100 18.08 -18.74 -22.60
N PHE A 101 17.44 -18.09 -21.63
CA PHE A 101 17.79 -18.20 -20.21
C PHE A 101 17.65 -19.65 -19.70
N LEU A 102 16.53 -20.32 -19.99
CA LEU A 102 16.32 -21.72 -19.60
C LEU A 102 17.36 -22.66 -20.20
N ASN A 103 17.84 -22.38 -21.41
CA ASN A 103 18.88 -23.18 -22.06
C ASN A 103 20.25 -23.07 -21.36
N GLN A 104 20.48 -22.05 -20.53
CA GLN A 104 21.69 -21.95 -19.71
C GLN A 104 21.64 -22.83 -18.45
N LEU A 105 20.46 -23.33 -18.07
CA LEU A 105 20.27 -24.17 -16.89
C LEU A 105 20.49 -25.67 -17.21
N PRO A 106 20.88 -26.48 -16.22
CA PRO A 106 20.94 -27.94 -16.36
C PRO A 106 19.56 -28.53 -16.69
N ALA A 107 19.51 -29.52 -17.58
CA ALA A 107 18.26 -30.13 -18.05
C ALA A 107 17.34 -30.63 -16.92
N ARG A 108 17.91 -31.10 -15.81
CA ARG A 108 17.16 -31.59 -14.63
C ARG A 108 16.32 -30.51 -13.94
N GLY A 109 16.73 -29.24 -13.99
CA GLY A 109 16.07 -28.14 -13.29
C GLY A 109 15.20 -27.25 -14.18
N ARG A 110 15.28 -27.39 -15.51
CA ARG A 110 14.61 -26.48 -16.47
C ARG A 110 13.09 -26.43 -16.28
N GLY A 111 12.45 -27.60 -16.12
CA GLY A 111 11.00 -27.68 -15.93
C GLY A 111 10.54 -26.97 -14.66
N ASN A 112 11.20 -27.24 -13.53
CA ASN A 112 10.84 -26.63 -12.25
C ASN A 112 11.03 -25.11 -12.26
N VAL A 113 12.09 -24.60 -12.90
CA VAL A 113 12.34 -23.15 -13.01
C VAL A 113 11.33 -22.49 -13.95
N ASP A 114 10.96 -23.13 -15.07
CA ASP A 114 9.93 -22.62 -15.98
C ASP A 114 8.57 -22.51 -15.29
N GLU A 115 8.17 -23.56 -14.56
CA GLU A 115 6.92 -23.54 -13.79
C GLU A 115 6.95 -22.47 -12.68
N ALA A 116 8.02 -22.41 -11.89
CA ALA A 116 8.18 -21.41 -10.83
C ALA A 116 8.14 -19.98 -11.39
N ALA A 117 8.80 -19.72 -12.52
CA ALA A 117 8.80 -18.42 -13.16
C ALA A 117 7.41 -18.04 -13.69
N GLY A 118 6.66 -18.99 -14.27
CA GLY A 118 5.28 -18.78 -14.70
C GLY A 118 4.36 -18.37 -13.53
N ILE A 119 4.50 -19.05 -12.38
CA ILE A 119 3.74 -18.73 -11.16
C ILE A 119 4.13 -17.36 -10.61
N GLY A 120 5.44 -17.07 -10.58
CA GLY A 120 5.94 -15.77 -10.14
C GLY A 120 5.42 -14.65 -11.03
N TRP A 121 5.47 -14.82 -12.35
CA TRP A 121 4.96 -13.84 -13.31
C TRP A 121 3.45 -13.62 -13.17
N TYR A 122 2.67 -14.69 -13.02
CA TYR A 122 1.23 -14.59 -12.82
C TYR A 122 0.87 -13.84 -11.53
N THR A 123 1.58 -14.13 -10.43
CA THR A 123 1.40 -13.45 -9.14
C THR A 123 1.80 -11.97 -9.21
N PHE A 124 2.97 -11.69 -9.77
CA PHE A 124 3.49 -10.31 -9.90
C PHE A 124 2.56 -9.45 -10.77
N SER A 125 2.24 -9.94 -11.98
CA SER A 125 1.39 -9.20 -12.92
C SER A 125 -0.04 -9.01 -12.41
N GLY A 126 -0.58 -10.01 -11.71
CA GLY A 126 -1.88 -9.91 -11.02
C GLY A 126 -1.87 -8.83 -9.94
N TYR A 127 -0.87 -8.86 -9.04
CA TYR A 127 -0.69 -7.86 -7.99
C TYR A 127 -0.56 -6.45 -8.56
N THR A 128 0.35 -6.22 -9.52
CA THR A 128 0.56 -4.89 -10.11
C THR A 128 -0.69 -4.35 -10.79
N ARG A 129 -1.42 -5.18 -11.54
CA ARG A 129 -2.69 -4.77 -12.18
C ARG A 129 -3.75 -4.45 -11.13
N GLY A 130 -3.81 -5.25 -10.05
CA GLY A 130 -4.74 -5.04 -8.97
C GLY A 130 -4.49 -3.72 -8.23
N THR A 131 -3.24 -3.48 -7.80
CA THR A 131 -2.84 -2.23 -7.14
C THR A 131 -3.11 -1.02 -8.03
N MET A 132 -2.82 -1.09 -9.34
CA MET A 132 -3.10 0.01 -10.25
C MET A 132 -4.60 0.32 -10.35
N LEU A 133 -5.45 -0.72 -10.41
CA LEU A 133 -6.90 -0.55 -10.49
C LEU A 133 -7.47 0.04 -9.20
N ILE A 134 -6.98 -0.42 -8.04
CA ILE A 134 -7.36 0.10 -6.73
C ILE A 134 -6.92 1.56 -6.61
N ALA A 135 -5.63 1.87 -6.85
CA ALA A 135 -5.10 3.22 -6.79
C ALA A 135 -5.87 4.20 -7.69
N ALA A 136 -6.20 3.79 -8.92
CA ALA A 136 -6.99 4.61 -9.84
C ALA A 136 -8.41 4.85 -9.32
N THR A 137 -9.05 3.81 -8.80
CA THR A 137 -10.41 3.91 -8.25
C THR A 137 -10.44 4.81 -7.02
N ASP A 138 -9.50 4.63 -6.09
CA ASP A 138 -9.40 5.44 -4.87
C ASP A 138 -9.13 6.91 -5.20
N SER A 139 -8.23 7.18 -6.15
CA SER A 139 -7.95 8.53 -6.60
C SER A 139 -9.19 9.21 -7.20
N ILE A 140 -9.95 8.50 -8.03
CA ILE A 140 -11.18 9.03 -8.64
C ILE A 140 -12.25 9.27 -7.57
N LEU A 141 -12.47 8.32 -6.66
CA LEU A 141 -13.45 8.45 -5.59
C LEU A 141 -13.08 9.58 -4.62
N ALA A 142 -11.80 9.69 -4.25
CA ALA A 142 -11.30 10.77 -3.42
C ALA A 142 -11.45 12.12 -4.13
N PHE A 143 -11.13 12.21 -5.43
CA PHE A 143 -11.33 13.42 -6.22
C PHE A 143 -12.80 13.86 -6.20
N ILE A 144 -13.73 12.95 -6.50
CA ILE A 144 -15.16 13.23 -6.50
C ILE A 144 -15.63 13.69 -5.10
N ALA A 145 -15.20 13.00 -4.04
CA ALA A 145 -15.57 13.36 -2.68
C ALA A 145 -15.08 14.77 -2.30
N LEU A 146 -13.81 15.07 -2.57
CA LEU A 146 -13.22 16.38 -2.29
C LEU A 146 -13.86 17.49 -3.12
N GLU A 147 -14.19 17.22 -4.39
CA GLU A 147 -14.82 18.19 -5.29
C GLU A 147 -16.27 18.50 -4.88
N ILE A 148 -17.03 17.49 -4.45
CA ILE A 148 -18.39 17.68 -3.90
C ILE A 148 -18.36 18.56 -2.66
N ILE A 149 -17.38 18.35 -1.78
CA ILE A 149 -17.18 19.14 -0.54
C ILE A 149 -16.55 20.51 -0.86
N ARG A 150 -16.10 20.74 -2.09
CA ARG A 150 -15.43 21.97 -2.55
C ARG A 150 -14.12 22.25 -1.82
N VAL A 151 -13.38 21.19 -1.48
CA VAL A 151 -12.03 21.31 -0.90
C VAL A 151 -11.10 21.88 -1.97
N PRO A 152 -10.43 23.02 -1.72
CA PRO A 152 -9.41 23.51 -2.64
C PRO A 152 -8.28 22.48 -2.72
N LEU A 153 -7.66 22.36 -3.90
CA LEU A 153 -6.64 21.35 -4.18
C LEU A 153 -7.16 19.90 -4.25
N ALA A 154 -8.46 19.69 -4.51
CA ALA A 154 -9.03 18.34 -4.73
C ALA A 154 -8.22 17.53 -5.77
N ALA A 155 -7.88 18.12 -6.92
CA ALA A 155 -7.10 17.45 -7.95
C ALA A 155 -5.66 17.07 -7.49
N PRO A 156 -4.83 18.00 -6.95
CA PRO A 156 -3.55 17.64 -6.35
C PRO A 156 -3.62 16.56 -5.27
N LEU A 157 -4.63 16.62 -4.39
CA LEU A 157 -4.83 15.62 -3.34
C LEU A 157 -5.21 14.25 -3.92
N ALA A 158 -6.03 14.21 -4.97
CA ALA A 158 -6.34 12.96 -5.66
C ALA A 158 -5.10 12.32 -6.32
N VAL A 159 -4.21 13.13 -6.89
CA VAL A 159 -2.91 12.66 -7.40
C VAL A 159 -2.03 12.15 -6.27
N LEU A 160 -2.03 12.83 -5.12
CA LEU A 160 -1.31 12.36 -3.93
C LEU A 160 -1.85 11.01 -3.43
N VAL A 161 -3.17 10.81 -3.40
CA VAL A 161 -3.80 9.53 -3.07
C VAL A 161 -3.37 8.45 -4.07
N PHE A 162 -3.41 8.76 -5.37
CA PHE A 162 -2.99 7.83 -6.43
C PHE A 162 -1.54 7.35 -6.24
N ILE A 163 -0.60 8.29 -6.04
CA ILE A 163 0.82 7.96 -5.83
C ILE A 163 1.00 7.25 -4.48
N GLY A 164 0.31 7.71 -3.44
CA GLY A 164 0.35 7.13 -2.10
C GLY A 164 -0.13 5.68 -2.06
N ALA A 165 -1.12 5.32 -2.87
CA ALA A 165 -1.64 3.95 -2.93
C ALA A 165 -0.59 2.90 -3.34
N PHE A 166 0.52 3.30 -3.97
CA PHE A 166 1.64 2.40 -4.26
C PHE A 166 2.51 2.06 -3.06
N ILE A 167 2.43 2.84 -1.96
CA ILE A 167 3.18 2.60 -0.73
C ILE A 167 2.25 1.88 0.26
N PRO A 168 2.39 0.56 0.43
CA PRO A 168 1.48 -0.21 1.26
C PRO A 168 1.56 0.26 2.72
N LEU A 169 0.43 0.17 3.44
CA LEU A 169 0.23 0.54 4.85
C LEU A 169 0.38 2.03 5.20
N ILE A 170 1.19 2.80 4.46
CA ILE A 170 1.54 4.17 4.84
C ILE A 170 0.86 5.19 3.94
N GLY A 171 0.86 4.96 2.62
CA GLY A 171 0.58 6.04 1.68
C GLY A 171 -0.89 6.48 1.63
N ALA A 172 -1.84 5.53 1.69
CA ALA A 172 -3.25 5.86 1.78
C ALA A 172 -3.57 6.63 3.08
N PRO A 173 -3.28 6.13 4.30
CA PRO A 173 -3.50 6.89 5.55
C PRO A 173 -2.87 8.27 5.57
N LEU A 174 -1.64 8.38 5.09
CA LEU A 174 -0.94 9.67 5.03
C LEU A 174 -1.66 10.66 4.10
N ALA A 175 -2.08 10.21 2.91
CA ALA A 175 -2.84 11.04 1.98
C ALA A 175 -4.19 11.47 2.56
N MET A 176 -4.88 10.59 3.31
CA MET A 176 -6.13 10.94 4.00
C MET A 176 -5.93 12.04 5.04
N VAL A 177 -4.89 11.91 5.87
CA VAL A 177 -4.55 12.92 6.89
C VAL A 177 -4.25 14.26 6.23
N ILE A 178 -3.46 14.26 5.16
CA ILE A 178 -3.12 15.49 4.42
C ILE A 178 -4.40 16.14 3.85
N ALA A 179 -5.29 15.36 3.23
CA ALA A 179 -6.55 15.87 2.70
C ALA A 179 -7.44 16.47 3.81
N MET A 180 -7.51 15.81 4.97
CA MET A 180 -8.29 16.28 6.12
C MET A 180 -7.72 17.56 6.73
N VAL A 181 -6.39 17.68 6.80
CA VAL A 181 -5.70 18.90 7.26
C VAL A 181 -5.95 20.06 6.29
N VAL A 182 -5.88 19.82 4.97
CA VAL A 182 -6.18 20.85 3.97
C VAL A 182 -7.63 21.30 4.07
N ALA A 183 -8.59 20.37 4.22
CA ALA A 183 -9.98 20.70 4.44
C ALA A 183 -10.19 21.51 5.74
N LEU A 184 -9.52 21.13 6.83
CA LEU A 184 -9.57 21.87 8.10
C LEU A 184 -9.10 23.30 7.94
N ALA A 185 -7.96 23.49 7.27
CA ALA A 185 -7.35 24.80 7.06
C ALA A 185 -8.19 25.73 6.15
N THR A 186 -8.99 25.15 5.25
CA THR A 186 -9.66 25.92 4.18
C THR A 186 -11.15 26.11 4.44
N LEU A 187 -11.78 25.17 5.13
CA LEU A 187 -13.23 25.06 5.25
C LEU A 187 -13.70 24.85 6.70
N GLY A 188 -12.77 24.64 7.63
CA GLY A 188 -13.04 24.49 9.06
C GLY A 188 -13.31 23.03 9.51
N PRO A 189 -13.50 22.83 10.82
CA PRO A 189 -13.47 21.50 11.44
C PRO A 189 -14.63 20.59 11.04
N VAL A 190 -15.80 21.17 10.79
CA VAL A 190 -16.97 20.38 10.38
C VAL A 190 -16.73 19.75 9.01
N GLN A 191 -16.23 20.54 8.05
CA GLN A 191 -15.98 20.02 6.71
C GLN A 191 -14.79 19.04 6.68
N ALA A 192 -13.76 19.28 7.50
CA ALA A 192 -12.68 18.31 7.69
C ALA A 192 -13.17 16.96 8.21
N ALA A 193 -14.06 16.96 9.21
CA ALA A 193 -14.65 15.74 9.73
C ALA A 193 -15.50 15.01 8.67
N VAL A 194 -16.25 15.75 7.84
CA VAL A 194 -17.00 15.19 6.72
C VAL A 194 -16.07 14.57 5.67
N VAL A 195 -14.97 15.24 5.32
CA VAL A 195 -13.93 14.69 4.42
C VAL A 195 -13.36 13.39 5.00
N GLY A 196 -13.00 13.39 6.28
CA GLY A 196 -12.51 12.19 6.97
C GLY A 196 -13.51 11.05 6.93
N LEU A 197 -14.80 11.33 7.17
CA LEU A 197 -15.86 10.33 7.10
C LEU A 197 -16.07 9.79 5.68
N CYS A 198 -16.09 10.67 4.67
CA CYS A 198 -16.23 10.28 3.26
C CYS A 198 -15.07 9.38 2.82
N ILE A 199 -13.83 9.77 3.12
CA ILE A 199 -12.65 9.00 2.72
C ILE A 199 -12.57 7.68 3.52
N ALA A 200 -12.93 7.68 4.81
CA ALA A 200 -13.05 6.44 5.56
C ALA A 200 -14.11 5.50 4.92
N GLY A 201 -15.23 6.06 4.46
CA GLY A 201 -16.24 5.32 3.70
C GLY A 201 -15.70 4.73 2.40
N ILE A 202 -14.87 5.47 1.66
CA ILE A 202 -14.16 4.98 0.47
C ILE A 202 -13.24 3.83 0.86
N GLY A 203 -12.45 3.95 1.93
CA GLY A 203 -11.59 2.87 2.41
C GLY A 203 -12.35 1.62 2.85
N GLN A 204 -13.54 1.77 3.42
CA GLN A 204 -14.42 0.62 3.73
C GLN A 204 -14.94 -0.05 2.45
N PHE A 205 -15.36 0.74 1.46
CA PHE A 205 -15.75 0.23 0.14
C PHE A 205 -14.58 -0.50 -0.55
N GLU A 206 -13.38 0.07 -0.45
CA GLU A 206 -12.16 -0.53 -0.96
C GLU A 206 -11.90 -1.89 -0.31
N GLY A 207 -11.87 -1.95 1.02
CA GLY A 207 -11.58 -3.17 1.77
C GLY A 207 -12.63 -4.28 1.60
N HIS A 208 -13.91 -3.93 1.48
CA HIS A 208 -15.00 -4.94 1.44
C HIS A 208 -15.41 -5.35 0.02
N ILE A 209 -15.20 -4.50 -0.98
CA ILE A 209 -15.71 -4.73 -2.34
C ILE A 209 -14.56 -4.76 -3.34
N LEU A 210 -13.75 -3.71 -3.41
CA LEU A 210 -12.68 -3.63 -4.41
C LEU A 210 -11.59 -4.67 -4.14
N GLN A 211 -11.08 -4.78 -2.92
CA GLN A 211 -10.01 -5.72 -2.59
C GLN A 211 -10.41 -7.19 -2.88
N PRO A 212 -11.58 -7.70 -2.45
CA PRO A 212 -11.99 -9.06 -2.79
C PRO A 212 -12.25 -9.27 -4.28
N MET A 213 -12.79 -8.27 -4.99
CA MET A 213 -13.05 -8.38 -6.42
C MET A 213 -11.76 -8.37 -7.25
N VAL A 214 -10.75 -7.62 -6.80
CA VAL A 214 -9.50 -7.37 -7.53
C VAL A 214 -8.41 -8.38 -7.15
N MET A 215 -8.25 -8.70 -5.87
CA MET A 215 -7.21 -9.61 -5.35
C MET A 215 -7.72 -11.02 -4.99
N GLY A 216 -9.03 -11.29 -5.11
CA GLY A 216 -9.79 -12.37 -4.45
C GLY A 216 -9.31 -13.82 -4.47
N LYS A 217 -8.19 -14.18 -5.11
CA LYS A 217 -7.58 -15.53 -5.02
C LYS A 217 -6.04 -15.55 -4.99
N GLN A 218 -5.37 -14.40 -4.99
CA GLN A 218 -3.91 -14.36 -5.08
C GLN A 218 -3.30 -14.07 -3.70
N VAL A 219 -3.05 -15.16 -2.97
CA VAL A 219 -2.16 -15.24 -1.81
C VAL A 219 -2.60 -14.40 -0.59
N SER A 220 -3.19 -15.07 0.38
CA SER A 220 -3.48 -14.54 1.72
C SER A 220 -2.18 -14.39 2.53
N LEU A 221 -1.38 -13.35 2.24
CA LEU A 221 -0.29 -12.98 3.14
C LEU A 221 -0.88 -12.39 4.42
N HIS A 222 -0.43 -12.90 5.56
CA HIS A 222 -0.83 -12.35 6.85
C HIS A 222 -0.40 -10.86 6.93
N PRO A 223 -1.23 -9.94 7.43
CA PRO A 223 -0.91 -8.50 7.47
C PRO A 223 0.44 -8.17 8.13
N VAL A 224 0.82 -8.96 9.14
CA VAL A 224 2.13 -8.84 9.82
C VAL A 224 3.30 -9.08 8.85
N VAL A 225 3.18 -10.05 7.94
CA VAL A 225 4.22 -10.33 6.93
C VAL A 225 4.38 -9.13 6.00
N VAL A 226 3.26 -8.53 5.58
CA VAL A 226 3.28 -7.32 4.76
C VAL A 226 3.96 -6.17 5.50
N ALA A 227 3.61 -5.93 6.76
CA ALA A 227 4.20 -4.87 7.59
C ALA A 227 5.71 -5.04 7.77
N LEU A 228 6.17 -6.24 8.11
CA LEU A 228 7.61 -6.54 8.25
C LEU A 228 8.35 -6.38 6.92
N THR A 229 7.75 -6.84 5.82
CA THR A 229 8.31 -6.75 4.47
C THR A 229 8.45 -5.30 4.01
N VAL A 230 7.42 -4.48 4.20
CA VAL A 230 7.45 -3.05 3.88
C VAL A 230 8.50 -2.33 4.72
N THR A 231 8.58 -2.65 6.01
CA THR A 231 9.58 -2.07 6.91
C THR A 231 11.00 -2.43 6.46
N ALA A 232 11.27 -3.71 6.19
CA ALA A 232 12.57 -4.18 5.70
C ALA A 232 12.93 -3.54 4.34
N GLY A 233 11.97 -3.44 3.43
CA GLY A 233 12.13 -2.72 2.15
C GLY A 233 12.49 -1.26 2.33
N THR A 234 11.78 -0.58 3.24
CA THR A 234 12.03 0.82 3.56
C THR A 234 13.43 1.04 4.13
N LEU A 235 13.89 0.15 5.01
CA LEU A 235 15.22 0.25 5.62
C LEU A 235 16.36 -0.04 4.63
N THR A 236 16.13 -0.86 3.60
CA THR A 236 17.16 -1.27 2.64
C THR A 236 17.29 -0.35 1.44
N ALA A 237 16.17 0.12 0.88
CA ALA A 237 16.15 0.93 -0.34
C ALA A 237 15.14 2.10 -0.29
N GLY A 238 14.73 2.51 0.91
CA GLY A 238 13.80 3.62 1.10
C GLY A 238 12.41 3.35 0.51
N ILE A 239 11.78 4.39 -0.02
CA ILE A 239 10.43 4.32 -0.61
C ILE A 239 10.38 3.31 -1.76
N LEU A 240 11.40 3.26 -2.61
CA LEU A 240 11.47 2.29 -3.71
C LEU A 240 11.48 0.84 -3.18
N GLY A 241 12.22 0.60 -2.10
CA GLY A 241 12.22 -0.69 -1.42
C GLY A 241 10.86 -1.05 -0.84
N ALA A 242 10.15 -0.11 -0.22
CA ALA A 242 8.81 -0.32 0.34
C ALA A 242 7.81 -0.81 -0.72
N VAL A 243 7.81 -0.18 -1.90
CA VAL A 243 6.90 -0.50 -3.02
C VAL A 243 7.21 -1.88 -3.63
N ILE A 244 8.49 -2.20 -3.81
CA ILE A 244 8.92 -3.42 -4.53
C ILE A 244 8.92 -4.65 -3.61
N SER A 245 9.05 -4.47 -2.29
CA SER A 245 9.22 -5.60 -1.37
C SER A 245 7.97 -6.49 -1.26
N VAL A 246 6.77 -5.89 -1.24
CA VAL A 246 5.51 -6.66 -1.15
C VAL A 246 5.31 -7.61 -2.34
N PRO A 247 5.38 -7.16 -3.60
CA PRO A 247 5.25 -8.08 -4.74
C PRO A 247 6.37 -9.12 -4.78
N LEU A 248 7.60 -8.78 -4.38
CA LEU A 248 8.69 -9.76 -4.29
C LEU A 248 8.39 -10.89 -3.30
N VAL A 249 7.91 -10.54 -2.10
CA VAL A 249 7.56 -11.53 -1.09
C VAL A 249 6.33 -12.35 -1.51
N ALA A 250 5.34 -11.73 -2.16
CA ALA A 250 4.20 -12.45 -2.72
C ALA A 250 4.63 -13.48 -3.78
N VAL A 251 5.55 -13.11 -4.68
CA VAL A 251 6.13 -14.01 -5.68
C VAL A 251 6.90 -15.16 -5.03
N ALA A 252 7.79 -14.84 -4.08
CA ALA A 252 8.57 -15.84 -3.37
C ALA A 252 7.67 -16.84 -2.62
N TRP A 253 6.64 -16.34 -1.94
CA TRP A 253 5.67 -17.17 -1.25
C TRP A 253 4.83 -18.02 -2.19
N ALA A 254 4.40 -17.48 -3.34
CA ALA A 254 3.63 -18.24 -4.33
C ALA A 254 4.45 -19.41 -4.91
N ILE A 255 5.72 -19.16 -5.23
CA ILE A 255 6.65 -20.19 -5.70
C ILE A 255 6.87 -21.24 -4.60
N PHE A 256 7.19 -20.81 -3.38
CA PHE A 256 7.39 -21.71 -2.24
C PHE A 256 6.16 -22.56 -1.94
N SER A 257 4.97 -21.95 -1.92
CA SER A 257 3.71 -22.64 -1.64
C SER A 257 3.34 -23.67 -2.69
N LYS A 258 3.72 -23.46 -3.96
CA LYS A 258 3.47 -24.43 -5.02
C LYS A 258 4.50 -25.57 -5.02
N MET A 259 5.75 -25.24 -4.75
CA MET A 259 6.85 -26.21 -4.80
C MET A 259 6.93 -27.10 -3.55
N ARG A 260 6.35 -26.69 -2.42
CA ARG A 260 6.25 -27.54 -1.23
C ARG A 260 5.20 -28.64 -1.47
N THR A 261 5.55 -29.87 -1.14
CA THR A 261 4.58 -30.94 -0.91
C THR A 261 3.84 -30.62 0.40
N MET A 262 2.52 -30.45 0.33
CA MET A 262 1.72 -30.32 1.56
C MET A 262 1.53 -31.71 2.16
N ASP A 263 2.11 -31.93 3.32
CA ASP A 263 1.64 -32.99 4.22
C ASP A 263 0.21 -32.65 4.69
N PRO A 264 -0.61 -33.64 5.07
CA PRO A 264 -1.95 -33.41 5.58
C PRO A 264 -1.93 -32.36 6.71
N PRO A 265 -2.95 -31.47 6.79
CA PRO A 265 -3.04 -30.52 7.88
C PRO A 265 -2.99 -31.24 9.23
N LEU A 266 -2.34 -30.63 10.23
CA LEU A 266 -2.43 -31.15 11.60
C LEU A 266 -3.91 -31.20 11.98
N ASP A 267 -4.35 -32.37 12.40
CA ASP A 267 -5.64 -32.52 13.03
C ASP A 267 -5.55 -31.83 14.39
N ASP A 268 -6.36 -30.80 14.58
CA ASP A 268 -6.38 -30.00 15.81
C ASP A 268 -7.11 -30.75 16.94
N GLY A 269 -7.28 -32.07 16.87
CA GLY A 269 -7.63 -32.93 18.01
C GLY A 269 -8.97 -32.62 18.70
N ASP A 270 -9.79 -31.76 18.11
CA ASP A 270 -11.12 -31.37 18.60
C ASP A 270 -12.22 -32.23 17.95
N ASP A 271 -11.89 -33.47 17.56
CA ASP A 271 -12.90 -34.51 17.41
C ASP A 271 -13.45 -34.78 18.81
N GLU A 272 -14.66 -34.26 19.02
CA GLU A 272 -15.54 -34.57 20.13
C GLU A 272 -15.34 -36.03 20.53
N ALA A 273 -14.97 -36.22 21.80
CA ALA A 273 -15.08 -37.50 22.46
C ALA A 273 -16.46 -38.07 22.14
N ASP A 274 -16.50 -39.05 21.24
CA ASP A 274 -17.67 -39.87 21.02
C ASP A 274 -17.81 -40.67 22.33
N VAL A 275 -18.54 -40.07 23.27
CA VAL A 275 -18.94 -40.67 24.54
C VAL A 275 -19.91 -41.78 24.20
N VAL A 276 -19.38 -42.91 23.73
CA VAL A 276 -20.06 -44.19 23.79
C VAL A 276 -19.89 -44.68 25.22
N GLY A 277 -20.75 -44.15 26.10
CA GLY A 277 -20.99 -44.73 27.42
C GLY A 277 -21.57 -46.14 27.28
N PRO A 278 -21.25 -47.06 28.21
CA PRO A 278 -21.69 -48.45 28.14
C PRO A 278 -23.17 -48.58 28.53
N ASP A 279 -23.73 -49.76 28.25
CA ASP A 279 -25.02 -50.30 28.70
C ASP A 279 -26.16 -50.06 27.65
N ASP A 280 -26.88 -51.05 27.13
CA ASP A 280 -27.30 -52.30 27.76
C ASP A 280 -27.70 -53.36 26.70
N GLU A 281 -27.43 -54.62 27.03
CA GLU A 281 -27.97 -55.81 26.36
C GLU A 281 -29.51 -55.82 26.46
N THR A 282 -30.22 -56.28 25.43
CA THR A 282 -31.08 -57.48 25.53
C THR A 282 -31.75 -57.85 24.21
N ALA A 283 -31.47 -59.09 23.83
CA ALA A 283 -32.19 -60.03 22.97
C ALA A 283 -33.67 -59.73 22.62
N HIS A 284 -34.07 -59.99 21.37
CA HIS A 284 -34.73 -61.25 20.97
C HIS A 284 -35.17 -61.24 19.48
N ASP A 285 -35.02 -62.41 18.85
CA ASP A 285 -35.84 -63.02 17.76
C ASP A 285 -36.12 -62.20 16.48
N GLY A 286 -35.99 -62.72 15.25
CA GLY A 286 -35.85 -64.07 14.73
C GLY A 286 -36.25 -64.04 13.24
N VAL A 287 -35.53 -64.82 12.42
CA VAL A 287 -36.00 -65.57 11.23
C VAL A 287 -37.00 -64.90 10.25
N THR A 288 -36.55 -64.64 9.01
CA THR A 288 -37.11 -65.09 7.69
C THR A 288 -36.56 -64.19 6.57
N ALA A 289 -35.70 -64.66 5.66
CA ALA A 289 -35.94 -65.50 4.47
C ALA A 289 -36.17 -64.69 3.17
N GLN A 290 -35.32 -64.99 2.16
CA GLN A 290 -35.56 -64.94 0.70
C GLN A 290 -35.79 -63.55 0.05
N ALA A 291 -35.31 -63.24 -1.15
CA ALA A 291 -34.52 -63.91 -2.18
C ALA A 291 -33.91 -62.82 -3.09
#